data_AF-A0A1E1WSP8-F1
#
_entry.id   AF-A0A1E1WSP8-F1
#
_cell.length_a   1.000
_cell.length_b   1.000
_cell.length_c   1.000
_cell.angle_alpha   90.00
_cell.angle_beta   90.00
_cell.angle_gamma   90.00
#
_symmetry.space_group_name_H-M   'P 1'
#
loop_
_entity.id
_entity.type
_entity.pdbx_description
1 polymer ?
#
loop_
_entity_poly.entity_id
_entity_poly.type
_entity_poly.pdbx_seq_one_letter_code
_entity_poly.pdbx_strand_id
1 'polypeptide(L)'
;TEKPVPEKPQRTGPHGVQVVNTGPEHTFTLDEEALTELLLKEDIRDRSVVVISVAGAFRKGKSFLLDFFLRYMHHKYNLGEKGGEWIGTETDPLTGFSWRGGSERDTTGLLLWSQPFKATLDNGEKVVILLMDTQGTFDSESTVRDNATVFALSTMLSSVQIYNLSQNIQEDDLQ
;
A
#
# COMPACT_ATOMS: atom_id res chain seq x y z
N THR A 1 28.73 1.93 25.52
CA THR A 1 28.91 1.18 24.26
C THR A 1 27.55 1.01 23.64
N GLU A 2 27.20 1.90 22.70
CA GLU A 2 25.98 1.74 21.91
C GLU A 2 26.04 0.41 21.16
N LYS A 3 25.00 -0.41 21.30
CA LYS A 3 24.84 -1.58 20.46
C LYS A 3 24.57 -1.09 19.04
N PRO A 4 25.25 -1.63 18.01
CA PRO A 4 24.94 -1.27 16.64
C PRO A 4 23.47 -1.61 16.35
N VAL A 5 22.77 -0.65 15.76
CA VAL A 5 21.43 -0.86 15.20
C VAL A 5 21.56 -1.98 14.15
N PRO A 6 20.74 -3.04 14.21
CA PRO A 6 20.80 -4.09 13.20
C PRO A 6 20.50 -3.49 11.82
N GLU A 7 21.42 -3.67 10.87
CA GLU A 7 21.20 -3.31 9.46
C GLU A 7 19.91 -3.96 8.96
N LYS A 8 18.96 -3.14 8.49
CA LYS A 8 17.75 -3.65 7.83
C LYS A 8 18.21 -4.44 6.59
N PRO A 9 17.73 -5.67 6.38
CA PRO A 9 18.10 -6.44 5.20
C PRO A 9 17.71 -5.66 3.94
N GLN A 10 18.69 -5.36 3.08
CA GLN A 10 18.47 -4.72 1.79
C GLN A 10 17.61 -5.66 0.92
N ARG A 11 16.32 -5.35 0.81
CA ARG A 11 15.41 -6.08 -0.07
C ARG A 11 15.73 -5.71 -1.51
N THR A 12 16.20 -6.68 -2.29
CA THR A 12 16.50 -6.51 -3.71
C THR A 12 15.21 -6.70 -4.54
N GLY A 13 14.68 -5.60 -5.10
CA GLY A 13 13.53 -5.62 -6.02
C GLY A 13 12.30 -4.82 -5.55
N PRO A 14 11.25 -4.73 -6.37
CA PRO A 14 9.98 -4.10 -6.00
C PRO A 14 9.33 -4.81 -4.80
N HIS A 15 8.87 -4.06 -3.80
CA HIS A 15 8.26 -4.63 -2.59
C HIS A 15 7.41 -3.58 -1.85
N GLY A 16 6.56 -4.04 -0.93
CA GLY A 16 5.88 -3.16 0.03
C GLY A 16 6.84 -2.67 1.11
N VAL A 17 7.00 -1.35 1.19
CA VAL A 17 7.78 -0.64 2.21
C VAL A 17 6.88 -0.30 3.37
N GLN A 18 7.23 -0.81 4.56
CA GLN A 18 6.52 -0.50 5.79
C GLN A 18 6.81 0.94 6.21
N VAL A 19 5.80 1.81 6.18
CA VAL A 19 5.96 3.23 6.52
C VAL A 19 5.36 3.59 7.87
N VAL A 20 4.31 2.89 8.31
CA VAL A 20 3.77 3.03 9.66
C VAL A 20 3.77 1.66 10.32
N ASN A 21 4.45 1.54 11.44
CA ASN A 21 4.53 0.32 12.23
C ASN A 21 3.57 0.39 13.43
N THR A 22 2.96 -0.74 13.76
CA THR A 22 2.21 -0.94 15.00
C THR A 22 3.11 -1.62 16.03
N GLY A 23 3.41 -0.93 17.12
CA GLY A 23 4.22 -1.44 18.23
C GLY A 23 3.38 -2.00 19.38
N PRO A 24 4.03 -2.47 20.45
CA PRO A 24 3.36 -2.84 21.70
C PRO A 24 2.52 -1.69 22.26
N GLU A 25 1.50 -2.03 23.06
CA GLU A 25 0.64 -1.05 23.75
C GLU A 25 -0.07 -0.05 22.82
N HIS A 26 -0.48 -0.47 21.61
CA HIS A 26 -1.23 0.38 20.67
C HIS A 26 -0.45 1.62 20.20
N THR A 27 0.88 1.49 20.15
CA THR A 27 1.76 2.56 19.66
C THR A 27 1.90 2.51 18.15
N PHE A 28 1.99 3.68 17.52
CA PHE A 28 2.23 3.84 16.10
C PHE A 28 3.54 4.57 15.89
N THR A 29 4.45 4.03 15.09
CA THR A 29 5.72 4.68 14.75
C THR A 29 5.86 4.83 13.25
N LEU A 30 6.26 6.03 12.83
CA LEU A 30 6.55 6.34 11.44
C LEU A 30 8.00 5.95 11.13
N ASP A 31 8.21 5.22 10.04
CA ASP A 31 9.55 4.98 9.48
C ASP A 31 9.93 6.15 8.56
N GLU A 32 10.38 7.24 9.18
CA GLU A 32 10.74 8.48 8.47
C GLU A 32 11.86 8.25 7.44
N GLU A 33 12.82 7.39 7.75
CA GLU A 33 13.93 7.06 6.85
C GLU A 33 13.41 6.37 5.58
N ALA A 34 12.58 5.34 5.74
CA ALA A 34 12.00 4.63 4.60
C ALA A 34 11.09 5.54 3.76
N LEU A 35 10.31 6.41 4.40
CA LEU A 35 9.45 7.35 3.70
C LEU A 35 10.26 8.43 2.95
N THR A 36 11.32 8.94 3.56
CA THR A 36 12.25 9.91 2.97
C THR A 36 12.92 9.30 1.73
N GLU A 37 13.44 8.08 1.84
CA GLU A 37 14.05 7.37 0.72
C GLU A 37 13.05 7.13 -0.42
N LEU A 38 11.78 6.85 -0.08
CA LEU A 38 10.74 6.61 -1.07
C LEU A 38 10.30 7.89 -1.79
N LEU A 39 10.07 8.98 -1.05
CA LEU A 39 9.39 10.19 -1.55
C LEU A 39 10.33 11.31 -1.98
N LEU A 40 11.54 11.40 -1.44
CA LEU A 40 12.46 12.52 -1.71
C LEU A 40 13.48 12.25 -2.82
N LYS A 41 13.25 11.23 -3.66
CA LYS A 41 14.10 10.98 -4.84
C LYS A 41 14.04 12.19 -5.78
N GLU A 42 15.21 12.60 -6.31
CA GLU A 42 15.35 13.84 -7.09
C GLU A 42 14.39 13.94 -8.29
N ASP A 43 14.04 12.80 -8.87
CA ASP A 43 13.20 12.71 -10.05
C ASP A 43 11.69 12.80 -9.77
N ILE A 44 11.27 12.74 -8.50
CA ILE A 44 9.86 12.75 -8.08
C ILE A 44 9.51 13.74 -6.97
N ARG A 45 10.47 14.19 -6.15
CA ARG A 45 10.21 14.97 -4.91
C ARG A 45 9.43 16.27 -5.12
N ASP A 46 9.56 16.86 -6.30
CA ASP A 46 8.94 18.14 -6.67
C ASP A 46 7.67 17.96 -7.53
N ARG A 47 7.08 16.75 -7.54
CA ARG A 47 5.86 16.42 -8.30
C ARG A 47 4.64 16.29 -7.38
N SER A 48 3.47 16.63 -7.88
CA SER A 48 2.20 16.32 -7.22
C SER A 48 2.06 14.81 -7.04
N VAL A 49 1.49 14.38 -5.91
CA VAL A 49 1.34 12.96 -5.57
C VAL A 49 -0.13 12.55 -5.58
N VAL A 50 -0.39 11.36 -6.12
CA VAL A 50 -1.67 10.65 -6.09
C VAL A 50 -1.46 9.39 -5.27
N VAL A 51 -2.19 9.26 -4.18
CA VAL A 51 -2.08 8.10 -3.28
C VAL A 51 -3.38 7.31 -3.36
N ILE A 52 -3.29 6.10 -3.88
CA ILE A 52 -4.41 5.15 -3.96
C ILE A 52 -4.27 4.17 -2.80
N SER A 53 -5.22 4.22 -1.87
CA SER A 53 -5.27 3.31 -0.73
C SER A 53 -6.38 2.28 -0.88
N VAL A 54 -6.12 1.06 -0.40
CA VAL A 54 -7.17 0.07 -0.14
C VAL A 54 -7.23 -0.21 1.35
N ALA A 55 -8.38 0.03 1.96
CA ALA A 55 -8.64 -0.22 3.38
C ALA A 55 -9.93 -1.00 3.58
N GLY A 56 -10.08 -1.64 4.73
CA GLY A 56 -11.25 -2.46 5.05
C GLY A 56 -10.89 -3.74 5.76
N ALA A 57 -11.91 -4.58 5.99
CA ALA A 57 -11.81 -5.72 6.88
C ALA A 57 -10.66 -6.67 6.51
N PHE A 58 -10.14 -7.33 7.54
CA PHE A 58 -9.12 -8.34 7.42
C PHE A 58 -9.61 -9.54 6.58
N ARG A 59 -8.69 -10.10 5.78
CA ARG A 59 -8.93 -11.22 4.84
C ARG A 59 -9.98 -11.00 3.76
N LYS A 60 -10.19 -9.76 3.32
CA LYS A 60 -11.08 -9.46 2.19
C LYS A 60 -10.35 -9.26 0.85
N GLY A 61 -9.08 -9.67 0.75
CA GLY A 61 -8.33 -9.65 -0.52
C GLY A 61 -7.79 -8.27 -0.94
N LYS A 62 -7.46 -7.39 0.02
CA LYS A 62 -6.93 -6.04 -0.27
C LYS A 62 -5.62 -6.07 -1.06
N SER A 63 -4.61 -6.75 -0.53
CA SER A 63 -3.29 -6.89 -1.15
C SER A 63 -3.39 -7.61 -2.51
N PHE A 64 -4.27 -8.62 -2.61
CA PHE A 64 -4.59 -9.29 -3.87
C PHE A 64 -5.14 -8.32 -4.93
N LEU A 65 -6.07 -7.44 -4.56
CA LEU A 65 -6.58 -6.40 -5.47
C LEU A 65 -5.46 -5.41 -5.87
N LEU A 66 -4.64 -4.98 -4.91
CA LEU A 66 -3.53 -4.07 -5.15
C LEU A 66 -2.49 -4.65 -6.11
N ASP A 67 -2.25 -5.96 -6.08
CA ASP A 67 -1.32 -6.59 -7.01
C ASP A 67 -1.82 -6.55 -8.46
N PHE A 68 -3.15 -6.61 -8.69
CA PHE A 68 -3.69 -6.33 -10.03
C PHE A 68 -3.50 -4.87 -10.43
N PHE A 69 -3.60 -3.94 -9.49
CA PHE A 69 -3.28 -2.54 -9.77
C PHE A 69 -1.81 -2.38 -10.12
N LEU A 70 -0.90 -3.06 -9.42
CA LEU A 70 0.53 -3.09 -9.77
C LEU A 70 0.72 -3.58 -11.20
N ARG A 71 0.06 -4.68 -11.59
CA ARG A 71 0.13 -5.22 -12.95
C ARG A 71 -0.31 -4.18 -13.99
N TYR A 72 -1.45 -3.53 -13.76
CA TYR A 72 -1.94 -2.45 -14.63
C TYR A 72 -0.97 -1.26 -14.70
N MET A 73 -0.47 -0.82 -13.55
CA MET A 73 0.41 0.34 -13.45
C MET A 73 1.74 0.08 -14.15
N HIS A 74 2.32 -1.12 -14.00
CA HIS A 74 3.51 -1.52 -14.74
C HIS A 74 3.27 -1.56 -16.25
N HIS A 75 2.16 -2.15 -16.70
CA HIS A 75 1.80 -2.18 -18.12
C HIS A 75 1.69 -0.77 -18.71
N LYS A 76 0.92 0.09 -18.05
CA LYS A 76 0.59 1.42 -18.55
C LYS A 76 1.75 2.41 -18.46
N TYR A 77 2.45 2.45 -17.32
CA TYR A 77 3.40 3.51 -17.01
C TYR A 77 4.87 3.11 -17.17
N ASN A 78 5.21 1.82 -17.12
CA ASN A 78 6.58 1.37 -17.30
C ASN A 78 6.86 0.84 -18.70
N LEU A 79 5.92 0.06 -19.28
CA LEU A 79 6.04 -0.42 -20.66
C LEU A 79 5.53 0.61 -21.68
N GLY A 80 4.69 1.55 -21.25
CA GLY A 80 4.16 2.62 -22.10
C GLY A 80 3.12 2.15 -23.13
N GLU A 81 2.57 0.95 -22.95
CA GLU A 81 1.62 0.36 -23.88
C GLU A 81 0.21 0.91 -23.67
N LYS A 82 -0.35 1.54 -24.71
CA LYS A 82 -1.73 2.01 -24.72
C LYS A 82 -2.64 0.89 -25.23
N GLY A 83 -3.20 0.11 -24.31
CA GLY A 83 -4.01 -1.08 -24.62
C GLY A 83 -3.21 -2.38 -24.54
N GLY A 84 -3.88 -3.51 -24.69
CA GLY A 84 -3.29 -4.86 -24.53
C GLY A 84 -3.83 -5.64 -23.32
N GLU A 85 -3.45 -6.91 -23.22
CA GLU A 85 -3.83 -7.83 -22.13
C GLU A 85 -3.04 -7.55 -20.85
N TRP A 86 -3.25 -6.38 -20.23
CA TRP A 86 -2.56 -5.97 -19.01
C TRP A 86 -2.85 -6.89 -17.81
N ILE A 87 -3.97 -7.62 -17.85
CA ILE A 87 -4.39 -8.51 -16.77
C ILE A 87 -3.49 -9.74 -16.64
N GLY A 88 -2.68 -10.04 -17.67
CA GLY A 88 -1.83 -11.23 -17.74
C GLY A 88 -2.63 -12.49 -18.11
N THR A 89 -1.91 -13.60 -18.28
CA THR A 89 -2.51 -14.91 -18.56
C THR A 89 -2.90 -15.63 -17.28
N GLU A 90 -3.72 -16.68 -17.39
CA GLU A 90 -4.10 -17.53 -16.24
C GLU A 90 -2.89 -18.21 -15.56
N THR A 91 -1.79 -18.36 -16.28
CA THR A 91 -0.56 -18.98 -15.78
C THR A 91 0.40 -18.02 -15.11
N ASP A 92 0.23 -16.70 -15.32
CA ASP A 92 1.17 -15.72 -14.81
C ASP A 92 0.94 -15.46 -13.33
N PRO A 93 1.92 -15.73 -12.44
CA PRO A 93 1.74 -15.53 -11.02
C PRO A 93 1.51 -14.05 -10.70
N LEU A 94 0.63 -13.81 -9.72
CA LEU A 94 0.38 -12.48 -9.19
C LEU A 94 1.46 -12.17 -8.14
N THR A 95 2.26 -11.14 -8.39
CA THR A 95 3.35 -10.71 -7.51
C THR A 95 3.18 -9.24 -7.15
N GLY A 96 3.60 -8.87 -5.95
CA GLY A 96 3.41 -7.51 -5.46
C GLY A 96 3.57 -7.41 -3.94
N PHE A 97 2.57 -6.86 -3.28
CA PHE A 97 2.47 -6.87 -1.83
C PHE A 97 2.45 -8.33 -1.34
N SER A 98 2.98 -8.58 -0.14
CA SER A 98 2.84 -9.93 0.42
C SER A 98 1.35 -10.19 0.63
N TRP A 99 0.90 -11.32 0.11
CA TRP A 99 -0.40 -11.88 0.44
C TRP A 99 -0.27 -13.41 0.56
N ARG A 100 -0.97 -13.98 1.54
CA ARG A 100 -1.08 -15.42 1.71
C ARG A 100 -2.51 -15.82 2.06
N GLY A 101 -2.96 -16.93 1.51
CA GLY A 101 -4.14 -17.62 2.04
C GLY A 101 -3.81 -18.25 3.39
N GLY A 102 -4.74 -18.24 4.34
CA GLY A 102 -4.54 -18.84 5.66
C GLY A 102 -5.10 -18.01 6.81
N SER A 103 -5.04 -18.57 8.03
CA SER A 103 -5.62 -18.01 9.25
C SER A 103 -4.69 -17.09 10.06
N GLU A 104 -3.53 -16.73 9.52
CA GLU A 104 -2.62 -15.73 10.11
C GLU A 104 -2.57 -14.43 9.31
N ARG A 105 -1.95 -13.41 9.91
CA ARG A 105 -1.91 -12.04 9.43
C ARG A 105 -0.69 -11.81 8.55
N ASP A 106 -0.84 -11.04 7.47
CA ASP A 106 0.27 -10.75 6.55
C ASP A 106 0.68 -9.26 6.55
N THR A 107 -0.26 -8.34 6.78
CA THR A 107 -0.02 -6.88 6.74
C THR A 107 -0.25 -6.22 8.11
N THR A 108 0.74 -5.49 8.61
CA THR A 108 0.66 -4.64 9.81
C THR A 108 0.79 -3.17 9.44
N GLY A 109 0.10 -2.25 10.12
CA GLY A 109 0.18 -0.81 9.87
C GLY A 109 -0.11 -0.38 8.42
N LEU A 110 0.79 0.41 7.82
CA LEU A 110 0.67 0.93 6.44
C LEU A 110 1.90 0.58 5.60
N LEU A 111 1.68 0.07 4.39
CA LEU A 111 2.73 -0.23 3.42
C LEU A 111 2.53 0.61 2.16
N LEU A 112 3.61 1.21 1.66
CA LEU A 112 3.66 1.84 0.34
C LEU A 112 4.46 0.99 -0.62
N TRP A 113 4.09 0.97 -1.90
CA TRP A 113 4.92 0.28 -2.90
C TRP A 113 6.26 1.00 -3.11
N SER A 114 7.38 0.26 -3.16
CA SER A 114 8.73 0.82 -3.23
C SER A 114 9.08 1.54 -4.55
N GLN A 115 8.25 1.34 -5.59
CA GLN A 115 8.45 1.91 -6.91
C GLN A 115 7.29 2.83 -7.30
N PRO A 116 7.41 4.15 -7.07
CA PRO A 116 6.38 5.11 -7.46
C PRO A 116 6.24 5.18 -8.99
N PHE A 117 5.00 5.26 -9.48
CA PHE A 117 4.72 5.33 -10.91
C PHE A 117 4.64 6.78 -11.37
N LYS A 118 5.39 7.13 -12.42
CA LYS A 118 5.39 8.49 -12.96
C LYS A 118 4.34 8.59 -14.05
N ALA A 119 3.47 9.60 -13.95
CA ALA A 119 2.45 9.87 -14.95
C ALA A 119 2.49 11.34 -15.38
N THR A 120 1.98 11.60 -16.58
CA THR A 120 1.68 12.94 -17.06
C THR A 120 0.17 12.97 -17.32
N LEU A 121 -0.53 13.89 -16.66
CA LEU A 121 -1.96 14.09 -16.84
C LEU A 121 -2.24 14.78 -18.19
N ASP A 122 -3.49 14.76 -18.63
CA ASP A 122 -3.90 15.36 -19.92
C ASP A 122 -3.65 16.87 -19.96
N ASN A 123 -3.63 17.54 -18.80
CA ASN A 123 -3.28 18.96 -18.66
C ASN A 123 -1.76 19.23 -18.71
N GLY A 124 -0.93 18.19 -18.88
CA GLY A 124 0.53 18.28 -18.91
C GLY A 124 1.22 18.23 -17.54
N GLU A 125 0.45 18.17 -16.45
CA GLU A 125 1.00 18.09 -15.09
C GLU A 125 1.69 16.74 -14.86
N LYS A 126 2.91 16.78 -14.34
CA LYS A 126 3.68 15.58 -13.97
C LYS A 126 3.34 15.19 -12.54
N VAL A 127 2.81 13.98 -12.39
CA VAL A 127 2.40 13.44 -11.09
C VAL A 127 3.11 12.12 -10.78
N VAL A 128 3.03 11.72 -9.53
CA VAL A 128 3.55 10.45 -9.02
C VAL A 128 2.39 9.69 -8.40
N ILE A 129 2.20 8.44 -8.79
CA ILE A 129 1.17 7.56 -8.25
C ILE A 129 1.83 6.60 -7.28
N LEU A 130 1.29 6.54 -6.06
CA LEU A 130 1.66 5.60 -5.01
C LEU A 130 0.49 4.68 -4.69
N LEU A 131 0.78 3.40 -4.48
CA LEU A 131 -0.17 2.43 -3.97
C LEU A 131 0.09 2.20 -2.49
N MET A 132 -0.96 2.24 -1.69
CA MET A 132 -0.93 2.04 -0.24
C MET A 132 -1.79 0.84 0.14
N ASP A 133 -1.14 -0.20 0.66
CA ASP A 133 -1.81 -1.30 1.34
C ASP A 133 -1.93 -1.00 2.83
N THR A 134 -3.06 -1.40 3.41
CA THR A 134 -3.35 -1.15 4.81
C THR A 134 -3.56 -2.47 5.54
N GLN A 135 -3.20 -2.47 6.81
CA GLN A 135 -3.65 -3.52 7.72
C GLN A 135 -5.18 -3.69 7.63
N GLY A 136 -5.62 -4.95 7.62
CA GLY A 136 -7.04 -5.24 7.73
C GLY A 136 -7.60 -4.91 9.09
N THR A 137 -8.72 -4.22 9.12
CA THR A 137 -9.48 -3.94 10.34
C THR A 137 -10.14 -5.23 10.84
N PHE A 138 -10.37 -5.32 12.17
CA PHE A 138 -11.06 -6.44 12.83
C PHE A 138 -10.35 -7.79 12.79
N ASP A 139 -9.04 -7.81 13.00
CA ASP A 139 -8.33 -9.05 13.34
C ASP A 139 -8.45 -9.36 14.84
N SER A 140 -8.00 -10.55 15.25
CA SER A 140 -8.08 -11.00 16.65
C SER A 140 -7.08 -10.34 17.60
N GLU A 141 -6.15 -9.54 17.07
CA GLU A 141 -5.01 -9.00 17.82
C GLU A 141 -5.05 -7.47 17.98
N SER A 142 -5.80 -6.74 17.13
CA SER A 142 -5.85 -5.27 17.17
C SER A 142 -7.11 -4.76 17.84
N THR A 143 -6.97 -3.64 18.54
CA THR A 143 -8.12 -2.96 19.13
C THR A 143 -8.90 -2.18 18.08
N VAL A 144 -10.15 -1.81 18.42
CA VAL A 144 -10.95 -0.86 17.64
C VAL A 144 -10.18 0.44 17.40
N ARG A 145 -9.42 0.92 18.40
CA ARG A 145 -8.60 2.12 18.30
C ARG A 145 -7.47 1.97 17.27
N ASP A 146 -6.81 0.82 17.24
CA ASP A 146 -5.74 0.58 16.27
C ASP A 146 -6.27 0.61 14.84
N ASN A 147 -7.38 -0.09 14.62
CA ASN A 147 -8.05 -0.17 13.33
C ASN A 147 -8.53 1.21 12.87
N ALA A 148 -9.14 1.99 13.77
CA ALA A 148 -9.57 3.36 13.48
C ALA A 148 -8.38 4.27 13.16
N THR A 149 -7.25 4.09 13.83
CA THR A 149 -6.04 4.88 13.58
C THR A 149 -5.44 4.59 12.21
N VAL A 150 -5.26 3.30 11.85
CA VAL A 150 -4.79 2.89 10.51
C VAL A 150 -5.75 3.40 9.44
N PHE A 151 -7.05 3.22 9.64
CA PHE A 151 -8.07 3.65 8.67
C PHE A 151 -8.06 5.17 8.48
N ALA A 152 -8.06 5.94 9.57
CA ALA A 152 -8.02 7.39 9.53
C ALA A 152 -6.74 7.91 8.87
N LEU A 153 -5.56 7.38 9.24
CA LEU A 153 -4.29 7.74 8.62
C LEU A 153 -4.29 7.41 7.12
N SER A 154 -4.74 6.22 6.73
CA SER A 154 -4.82 5.83 5.33
C SER A 154 -5.72 6.77 4.53
N THR A 155 -6.87 7.16 5.10
CA THR A 155 -7.82 8.07 4.48
C THR A 155 -7.25 9.47 4.32
N MET A 156 -6.65 10.03 5.38
CA MET A 156 -6.05 11.38 5.37
C MET A 156 -4.86 11.50 4.41
N LEU A 157 -4.10 10.43 4.22
CA LEU A 157 -2.96 10.39 3.31
C LEU A 157 -3.36 10.10 1.86
N SER A 158 -4.49 9.41 1.65
CA SER A 158 -4.95 9.02 0.32
C SER A 158 -5.62 10.17 -0.43
N SER A 159 -5.39 10.25 -1.73
CA SER A 159 -6.25 11.02 -2.64
C SER A 159 -7.44 10.19 -3.13
N VAL A 160 -7.30 8.87 -3.11
CA VAL A 160 -8.36 7.90 -3.41
C VAL A 160 -8.35 6.81 -2.35
N GLN A 161 -9.41 6.72 -1.57
CA GLN A 161 -9.63 5.64 -0.61
C GLN A 161 -10.61 4.62 -1.20
N ILE A 162 -10.14 3.38 -1.39
CA ILE A 162 -10.98 2.24 -1.73
C ILE A 162 -11.34 1.54 -0.43
N TYR A 163 -12.63 1.52 -0.11
CA TYR A 163 -13.14 0.81 1.05
C TYR A 163 -13.62 -0.58 0.61
N ASN A 164 -12.84 -1.61 0.97
CA ASN A 164 -13.01 -2.98 0.54
C ASN A 164 -13.90 -3.74 1.52
N LEU A 165 -15.16 -3.91 1.12
CA LEU A 165 -16.20 -4.61 1.86
C LEU A 165 -16.50 -5.98 1.24
N SER A 166 -17.08 -6.86 2.04
CA SER A 166 -17.39 -8.23 1.63
C SER A 166 -18.89 -8.42 1.51
N GLN A 167 -19.33 -8.90 0.36
CA GLN A 167 -20.73 -9.20 0.04
C GLN A 167 -21.63 -7.97 -0.06
N ASN A 168 -21.91 -7.29 1.05
CA ASN A 168 -22.85 -6.17 1.09
C ASN A 168 -22.31 -5.03 1.96
N ILE A 169 -22.88 -3.84 1.79
CA ILE A 169 -22.66 -2.70 2.68
C ILE A 169 -23.66 -2.83 3.82
N GLN A 170 -23.16 -3.05 5.03
CA GLN A 170 -23.97 -3.18 6.23
C GLN A 170 -23.98 -1.87 7.03
N GLU A 171 -24.89 -1.73 8.00
CA GLU A 171 -25.02 -0.50 8.78
C GLU A 171 -23.77 -0.24 9.64
N ASP A 172 -23.13 -1.29 10.13
CA ASP A 172 -21.87 -1.26 10.87
C ASP A 172 -20.65 -0.90 9.99
N ASP A 173 -20.72 -1.08 8.68
CA ASP A 173 -19.70 -0.57 7.75
C ASP A 173 -19.80 0.96 7.55
N LEU A 174 -20.97 1.55 7.81
CA LEU A 174 -21.23 2.98 7.67
C LEU A 174 -20.99 3.78 8.98
N GLN A 175 -20.99 3.10 10.12
CA GLN A 175 -20.81 3.68 11.46
C GLN A 175 -19.33 3.78 11.86
#